data_AF-A0A7V8Y6H7-F1
#
_entry.id   AF-A0A7V8Y6H7-F1
#
_cell.length_a   1.000
_cell.length_b   1.000
_cell.length_c   1.000
_cell.angle_alpha   90.00
_cell.angle_beta   90.00
_cell.angle_gamma   90.00
#
_symmetry.space_group_name_H-M   'P 1'
#
loop_
_entity.id
_entity.type
_entity.pdbx_description
1 polymer ?
#
loop_
_entity_poly.entity_id
_entity_poly.type
_entity_poly.pdbx_seq_one_letter_code
_entity_poly.pdbx_strand_id
1 'polypeptide(L)'
;MEQPTDHRYCVRCGMALPVELLAPSHAKATRFFAGVKVGDKDPEAGFLRVSCYLKEQTFEAAEGTVTIPGRHVRFSIWEESEAQCALSIPETEARALAEFIGDELRRLAQPRCSTADSGEWSAPAQ
;
A
#
# COMPACT_ATOMS: atom_id res chain seq x y z
N MET A 1 2.55 -3.75 -16.07
CA MET A 1 2.06 -2.40 -15.72
C MET A 1 3.11 -1.75 -14.84
N GLU A 2 3.64 -0.61 -15.26
CA GLU A 2 4.76 0.08 -14.60
C GLU A 2 4.28 1.08 -13.54
N GLN A 3 5.10 1.29 -12.52
CA GLN A 3 4.87 2.27 -11.47
C GLN A 3 4.88 3.68 -12.08
N PRO A 4 3.89 4.55 -11.80
CA PRO A 4 3.97 5.97 -12.16
C PRO A 4 5.21 6.59 -11.48
N THR A 5 6.16 7.07 -12.26
CA THR A 5 7.42 7.65 -11.78
C THR A 5 7.25 9.05 -11.20
N ASP A 6 6.14 9.71 -11.52
CA ASP A 6 5.87 11.08 -11.08
C ASP A 6 4.83 11.09 -9.94
N HIS A 7 5.27 11.49 -8.75
CA HIS A 7 4.37 11.74 -7.63
C HIS A 7 3.75 13.12 -7.75
N ARG A 8 2.72 13.25 -8.60
CA ARG A 8 2.20 14.55 -9.04
C ARG A 8 1.23 15.25 -8.08
N TYR A 9 0.85 14.70 -6.92
CA TYR A 9 -0.37 15.18 -6.24
C TYR A 9 -0.23 15.64 -4.77
N CYS A 10 -0.94 16.71 -4.44
CA CYS A 10 -1.03 17.33 -3.12
C CYS A 10 -1.58 16.36 -2.07
N VAL A 11 -0.90 16.29 -0.93
CA VAL A 11 -1.29 15.42 0.20
C VAL A 11 -2.59 15.85 0.89
N ARG A 12 -3.01 17.10 0.68
CA ARG A 12 -4.21 17.70 1.29
C ARG A 12 -5.43 17.62 0.37
N CYS A 13 -5.28 18.00 -0.90
CA CYS A 13 -6.41 18.14 -1.83
C CYS A 13 -6.33 17.27 -3.08
N GLY A 14 -5.28 16.44 -3.25
CA GLY A 14 -5.14 15.57 -4.41
C GLY A 14 -4.82 16.27 -5.74
N MET A 15 -4.78 17.61 -5.79
CA MET A 15 -4.44 18.37 -7.00
C MET A 15 -2.97 18.27 -7.40
N ALA A 16 -2.66 18.49 -8.68
CA ALA A 16 -1.29 18.44 -9.18
C ALA A 16 -0.39 19.46 -8.44
N LEU A 17 0.73 19.01 -7.86
CA LEU A 17 1.76 19.86 -7.26
C LEU A 17 2.82 20.22 -8.32
N PRO A 18 3.21 21.49 -8.45
CA PRO A 18 4.35 21.88 -9.27
C PRO A 18 5.61 21.18 -8.75
N VAL A 19 6.20 20.33 -9.58
CA VAL A 19 7.33 19.46 -9.20
C VAL A 19 8.58 20.29 -8.90
N GLU A 20 8.69 21.49 -9.50
CA GLU A 20 9.80 22.42 -9.33
C GLU A 20 9.87 23.03 -7.93
N LEU A 21 8.77 22.95 -7.16
CA LEU A 21 8.67 23.48 -5.79
C LEU A 21 8.96 22.42 -4.72
N LEU A 22 9.11 21.15 -5.10
CA LEU A 22 9.39 20.06 -4.18
C LEU A 22 10.90 19.80 -4.15
N ALA A 23 11.59 20.33 -3.13
CA ALA A 23 12.95 19.88 -2.85
C ALA A 23 12.95 18.36 -2.64
N PRO A 24 13.88 17.59 -3.25
CA PRO A 24 13.97 16.15 -3.03
C PRO A 24 14.32 15.91 -1.55
N SER A 25 13.28 15.68 -0.75
CA SER A 25 13.39 15.46 0.67
C SER A 25 13.17 13.98 0.94
N HIS A 26 14.13 13.36 1.64
CA HIS A 26 13.97 12.00 2.17
C HIS A 26 12.97 11.96 3.35
N ALA A 27 12.19 13.01 3.59
CA ALA A 27 11.23 13.03 4.68
C ALA A 27 9.96 12.21 4.36
N LYS A 28 9.74 11.86 3.08
CA LYS A 28 8.61 11.06 2.64
C LYS A 28 8.99 10.09 1.51
N ALA A 29 8.67 8.81 1.67
CA ALA A 29 8.70 7.84 0.58
C ALA A 29 7.27 7.54 0.12
N THR A 30 7.03 7.29 -1.17
CA THR A 30 5.69 6.95 -1.68
C THR A 30 5.75 5.86 -2.75
N ARG A 31 4.77 4.96 -2.73
CA ARG A 31 4.59 3.93 -3.76
C ARG A 31 3.10 3.68 -4.01
N PHE A 32 2.77 3.28 -5.23
CA PHE A 32 1.44 2.85 -5.62
C PHE A 32 1.39 1.32 -5.81
N PHE A 33 0.27 0.72 -5.44
CA PHE A 33 -0.03 -0.69 -5.61
C PHE A 33 -1.36 -0.81 -6.34
N ALA A 34 -1.40 -1.55 -7.45
CA ALA A 34 -2.63 -1.79 -8.19
C ALA A 34 -3.58 -2.66 -7.35
N GLY A 35 -4.85 -2.26 -7.31
CA GLY A 35 -5.91 -3.05 -6.70
C GLY A 35 -6.28 -4.26 -7.55
N VAL A 36 -6.98 -5.20 -6.92
CA VAL A 36 -7.68 -6.30 -7.58
C VAL A 36 -9.15 -6.10 -7.30
N LYS A 37 -9.98 -6.08 -8.35
CA LYS A 37 -11.44 -6.05 -8.20
C LYS A 37 -11.94 -7.38 -7.68
N VAL A 38 -12.55 -7.39 -6.50
CA VAL A 38 -13.09 -8.61 -5.87
C VAL A 38 -14.61 -8.59 -5.85
N GLY A 39 -15.22 -7.43 -5.60
CA GLY A 39 -16.67 -7.23 -5.60
C GLY A 39 -17.16 -6.26 -6.68
N ASP A 40 -18.48 -6.27 -6.91
CA ASP A 40 -19.11 -5.45 -7.95
C ASP A 40 -18.99 -3.94 -7.70
N LYS A 41 -18.77 -3.53 -6.44
CA LYS A 41 -18.59 -2.14 -6.04
C LYS A 41 -17.13 -1.69 -6.00
N ASP A 42 -16.19 -2.59 -6.26
CA ASP A 42 -14.78 -2.22 -6.27
C ASP A 42 -14.45 -1.51 -7.60
N PRO A 43 -13.66 -0.43 -7.56
CA PRO A 43 -13.26 0.31 -8.76
C PRO A 43 -12.37 -0.57 -9.66
N GLU A 44 -12.63 -0.52 -10.98
CA GLU A 44 -11.86 -1.28 -11.98
C GLU A 44 -10.37 -0.89 -12.00
N ALA A 45 -10.06 0.39 -11.75
CA ALA A 45 -8.70 0.93 -11.76
C ALA A 45 -8.31 1.53 -10.39
N GLY A 46 -8.68 0.86 -9.30
CA GLY A 46 -8.32 1.28 -7.95
C GLY A 46 -6.81 1.16 -7.67
N PHE A 47 -6.22 2.17 -7.06
CA PHE A 47 -4.83 2.13 -6.60
C PHE A 47 -4.73 2.40 -5.10
N LEU A 48 -3.93 1.59 -4.41
CA LEU A 48 -3.47 1.91 -3.06
C LEU A 48 -2.19 2.72 -3.15
N ARG A 49 -2.23 3.99 -2.75
CA ARG A 49 -1.03 4.80 -2.54
C ARG A 49 -0.60 4.72 -1.08
N VAL A 50 0.62 4.25 -0.85
CA VAL A 50 1.26 4.19 0.47
C VAL A 50 2.33 5.27 0.55
N SER A 51 2.22 6.14 1.54
CA SER A 51 3.19 7.20 1.83
C SER A 51 3.76 7.03 3.23
N CYS A 52 5.08 6.81 3.33
CA CYS A 52 5.79 6.72 4.61
C CYS A 52 6.41 8.07 4.95
N TYR A 53 5.94 8.70 6.01
CA TYR A 53 6.49 9.95 6.54
C TYR A 53 7.59 9.61 7.53
N LEU A 54 8.85 9.82 7.13
CA LEU A 54 10.03 9.43 7.89
C LEU A 54 10.45 10.50 8.90
N LYS A 55 10.20 11.77 8.56
CA LYS A 55 10.53 12.93 9.40
C LYS A 55 9.35 13.89 9.44
N GLU A 56 9.26 14.63 10.54
CA GLU A 56 8.34 15.76 10.63
C GLU A 56 8.70 16.81 9.57
N GLN A 57 7.69 17.40 8.96
CA GLN A 57 7.84 18.43 7.95
C GLN A 57 6.92 19.59 8.27
N THR A 58 7.49 20.79 8.31
CA THR A 58 6.74 22.02 8.50
C THR A 58 6.72 22.79 7.18
N PHE A 59 5.53 23.16 6.73
CA PHE A 59 5.32 23.94 5.52
C PHE A 59 4.78 25.30 5.93
N GLU A 60 5.40 26.36 5.43
CA GLU A 60 4.89 27.72 5.58
C GLU A 60 4.11 28.11 4.32
N ALA A 61 2.90 28.64 4.52
CA ALA A 61 2.05 29.18 3.46
C ALA A 61 1.45 30.52 3.92
N ALA A 62 0.89 31.29 2.98
CA ALA A 62 0.31 32.61 3.27
C ALA A 62 -0.83 32.53 4.30
N GLU A 63 -1.53 31.39 4.37
CA GLU A 63 -2.64 31.13 5.29
C GLU A 63 -2.17 30.58 6.64
N GLY A 64 -0.88 30.30 6.80
CA GLY A 64 -0.26 29.83 8.03
C GLY A 64 0.68 28.64 7.86
N THR A 65 1.09 28.08 8.99
CA THR A 65 2.06 26.99 9.07
C THR A 65 1.35 25.65 9.25
N VAL A 66 1.69 24.65 8.42
CA VAL A 66 1.18 23.29 8.51
C VAL A 66 2.32 22.35 8.89
N THR A 67 2.19 21.68 10.03
CA THR A 67 3.13 20.61 10.45
C THR A 67 2.54 19.25 10.13
N ILE A 68 3.27 18.47 9.35
CA ILE A 68 2.97 17.06 9.08
C ILE A 68 3.87 16.20 9.99
N PRO A 69 3.29 15.43 10.93
CA PRO A 69 4.07 14.62 11.85
C PRO A 69 4.91 13.59 11.09
N GLY A 70 6.10 13.30 11.60
CA GLY A 70 6.89 12.17 11.11
C GLY A 70 6.35 10.82 11.60
N ARG A 71 7.09 9.76 11.28
CA ARG A 71 6.95 8.41 11.85
C ARG A 71 5.53 7.82 11.76
N HIS A 72 4.92 7.97 10.60
CA HIS A 72 3.63 7.37 10.31
C HIS A 72 3.54 6.95 8.84
N VAL A 73 2.60 6.05 8.56
CA VAL A 73 2.31 5.59 7.20
C VAL A 73 0.88 5.96 6.86
N ARG A 74 0.71 6.61 5.70
CA ARG A 74 -0.60 6.96 5.14
C ARG A 74 -0.93 6.03 3.98
N PHE A 75 -2.06 5.35 4.11
CA PHE A 75 -2.71 4.56 3.09
C PHE A 75 -3.81 5.43 2.48
N SER A 76 -3.86 5.52 1.16
CA SER A 76 -4.95 6.22 0.46
C SER A 76 -5.39 5.42 -0.74
N ILE A 77 -6.70 5.28 -0.91
CA ILE A 77 -7.33 4.62 -2.05
C ILE A 77 -7.63 5.68 -3.10
N TRP A 78 -7.14 5.45 -4.31
CA TRP A 78 -7.29 6.35 -5.44
C TRP A 78 -8.12 5.68 -6.52
N GLU A 79 -9.02 6.45 -7.11
CA GLU A 79 -9.68 6.14 -8.36
C GLU A 79 -9.33 7.26 -9.33
N GLU A 80 -8.79 6.88 -10.50
CA GLU A 80 -8.24 7.82 -11.48
C GLU A 80 -7.22 8.79 -10.86
N SER A 81 -7.57 10.07 -10.72
CA SER A 81 -6.72 11.14 -10.17
C SER A 81 -7.20 11.66 -8.82
N GLU A 82 -8.12 10.96 -8.15
CA GLU A 82 -8.73 11.42 -6.90
C GLU A 82 -8.60 10.40 -5.78
N ALA A 83 -8.28 10.89 -4.58
CA ALA A 83 -8.25 10.07 -3.38
C ALA A 83 -9.66 9.93 -2.81
N GLN A 84 -10.20 8.72 -2.83
CA GLN A 84 -11.54 8.40 -2.32
C GLN A 84 -11.58 8.35 -0.80
N CYS A 85 -10.54 7.77 -0.19
CA CYS A 85 -10.39 7.74 1.26
C CYS A 85 -8.92 7.54 1.65
N ALA A 86 -8.62 7.81 2.92
CA ALA A 86 -7.27 7.62 3.43
C ALA A 86 -7.22 7.42 4.94
N LEU A 87 -6.30 6.58 5.37
CA LEU A 87 -6.01 6.25 6.76
C LEU A 87 -4.53 6.47 7.04
N SER A 88 -4.22 7.13 8.15
CA SER A 88 -2.85 7.24 8.65
C SER A 88 -2.73 6.41 9.93
N ILE A 89 -1.70 5.57 10.01
CA ILE A 89 -1.39 4.77 11.21
C ILE A 89 0.05 5.06 11.68
N PRO A 90 0.32 4.97 12.99
CA PRO A 90 1.67 5.17 13.51
C PRO A 90 2.64 4.09 12.99
N GLU A 91 3.94 4.40 13.05
CA GLU A 91 5.00 3.48 12.60
C GLU A 91 4.90 2.07 13.21
N THR A 92 4.49 1.96 14.48
CA THR A 92 4.36 0.68 15.18
C THR A 92 3.30 -0.22 14.56
N GLU A 93 2.11 0.32 14.28
CA GLU A 93 1.02 -0.40 13.61
C GLU A 93 1.37 -0.73 12.16
N ALA A 94 2.08 0.17 11.47
CA ALA A 94 2.54 -0.09 10.12
C ALA A 94 3.55 -1.24 10.06
N ARG A 95 4.43 -1.37 11.05
CA ARG A 95 5.36 -2.50 11.18
C ARG A 95 4.61 -3.80 11.44
N ALA A 96 3.68 -3.81 12.39
CA ALA A 96 2.85 -4.96 12.69
C ALA A 96 2.04 -5.43 11.45
N LEU A 97 1.49 -4.49 10.68
CA LEU A 97 0.79 -4.79 9.42
C LEU A 97 1.73 -5.45 8.39
N ALA A 98 2.95 -4.93 8.24
CA ALA A 98 3.93 -5.48 7.30
C ALA A 98 4.36 -6.90 7.69
N GLU A 99 4.57 -7.15 8.99
CA GLU A 99 4.88 -8.47 9.54
C GLU A 99 3.73 -9.46 9.27
N PHE A 100 2.50 -9.07 9.59
CA PHE A 100 1.31 -9.90 9.34
C PHE A 100 1.17 -10.29 7.86
N ILE A 101 1.25 -9.32 6.94
CA ILE A 101 1.15 -9.60 5.49
C ILE A 101 2.30 -10.52 5.04
N GLY A 102 3.52 -10.25 5.49
CA GLY A 102 4.70 -11.06 5.16
C GLY A 102 4.58 -12.51 5.64
N ASP A 103 4.02 -12.73 6.83
CA ASP A 103 3.76 -14.06 7.39
C ASP A 103 2.73 -14.83 6.57
N GLU A 104 1.59 -14.21 6.25
CA GLU A 104 0.53 -14.86 5.50
C GLU A 104 0.94 -15.17 4.04
N LEU A 105 1.66 -14.26 3.37
CA LEU A 105 2.17 -14.52 2.03
C LEU A 105 3.19 -15.68 2.03
N ARG A 106 4.03 -15.79 3.07
CA ARG A 106 4.95 -16.93 3.21
C ARG A 106 4.20 -18.24 3.43
N ARG A 107 3.12 -18.25 4.22
CA ARG A 107 2.27 -19.43 4.41
C ARG A 107 1.62 -19.87 3.11
N LEU A 108 1.09 -18.93 2.32
CA LEU A 108 0.50 -19.21 1.01
C LEU A 108 1.50 -19.81 0.01
N ALA A 109 2.79 -19.43 0.11
CA ALA A 109 3.84 -19.94 -0.76
C ALA A 109 4.32 -21.37 -0.40
N GLN A 110 3.94 -21.91 0.76
CA GLN A 110 4.31 -23.29 1.12
C GLN A 110 3.47 -24.30 0.33
N PRO A 111 4.10 -25.33 -0.27
CA PRO A 111 3.34 -26.37 -0.95
C PRO A 111 2.41 -27.06 0.04
N ARG A 112 1.11 -27.13 -0.32
CA ARG A 112 0.16 -27.93 0.44
C ARG A 112 0.68 -29.36 0.46
N CYS A 113 1.04 -29.84 1.65
CA CYS A 113 1.37 -31.25 1.86
C CYS A 113 0.13 -32.05 1.43
N SER A 114 0.17 -32.66 0.25
CA SER A 114 -0.86 -33.58 -0.18
C SER A 114 -0.77 -34.78 0.76
N THR A 115 -1.77 -34.96 1.61
CA THR A 115 -2.06 -36.27 2.20
C THR A 115 -2.31 -37.22 1.04
N ALA A 116 -1.26 -37.92 0.60
CA ALA A 116 -1.39 -39.06 -0.29
C ALA A 116 -2.09 -40.15 0.53
N ASP A 117 -3.40 -40.26 0.28
CA ASP A 117 -4.22 -41.38 0.70
C ASP A 117 -3.56 -42.64 0.11
N SER A 118 -2.90 -43.41 0.97
CA SER A 118 -2.29 -44.68 0.60
C SER A 118 -3.41 -45.71 0.58
N GLY A 119 -4.24 -45.63 -0.46
CA GLY A 119 -5.22 -46.65 -0.79
C GLY A 119 -4.50 -47.96 -1.09
N GLU A 120 -4.61 -48.90 -0.17
CA GLU A 120 -4.20 -50.31 -0.27
C GLU A 120 -4.61 -50.91 -1.63
N TRP A 121 -3.62 -51.21 -2.48
CA TRP A 121 -3.84 -52.00 -3.68
C TRP A 121 -3.87 -53.49 -3.30
N SER A 122 -5.06 -54.08 -3.20
CA SER A 122 -5.22 -55.54 -3.11
C SER A 122 -5.23 -56.16 -4.51
N ALA A 123 -4.25 -57.03 -4.81
CA ALA A 123 -4.22 -57.81 -6.05
C ALA A 123 -5.25 -58.97 -5.99
N PRO A 124 -5.86 -59.38 -7.13
CA PRO A 124 -6.76 -60.52 -7.15
C PRO A 124 -5.98 -61.83 -7.04
N ALA A 125 -6.50 -62.76 -6.23
CA ALA A 125 -5.99 -64.13 -6.11
C ALA A 125 -6.28 -64.95 -7.38
N GLN A 126 -5.36 -65.86 -7.68
CA GLN A 126 -5.37 -66.78 -8.84
C GLN A 126 -6.51 -67.80 -8.79
#